data_AF-A0A0M8WHY8-F1
#
_entry.id   AF-A0A0M8WHY8-F1
#
_cell.length_a   1.000
_cell.length_b   1.000
_cell.length_c   1.000
_cell.angle_alpha   90.00
_cell.angle_beta   90.00
_cell.angle_gamma   90.00
#
_symmetry.space_group_name_H-M   'P 1'
#
loop_
_entity.id
_entity.type
_entity.pdbx_description
1 polymer ?
#
loop_
_entity_poly.entity_id
_entity_poly.type
_entity_poly.pdbx_seq_one_letter_code
_entity_poly.pdbx_strand_id
1 'polypeptide(L)'
;MILIIPVRYAQDDAVWSRELFVNWMQPLRPFSLGNYWALSSHGFLDVTSDVLDPVDIPNPVPVSNEARDGLHRTVVKAATDQRKPDWANVDTIIIWFARPTGWWGGGQVAVPVGDGARDVNVTVVDSVTPFDAACQELGHSFGFDHEWAADGTTDYGSPYSTMSAQRYGVTTWQDPAWVRDPISGLPDGEKTGRIIGPLLPAAQMCAIQGFHDSQYVVHQRAFPLSQRLYALDYRLREPKGPLPVVVAVPSNRRDGRTFFLELRRRNRTGYDNGIGEWKDVIGAKHTGPDEAVVVHSRNPDGRIRYEGTAPLRLARKQPDWPFPVGDFTVRINHVDADHEFVDVEVRAGSARSFPIRGVLLAGRFRTQEQLNAMSLDDMRNTLIVVMTSLSNQNDYQRYDNDTLAGMGAVMVFLRRTGIRDDAALGQMSADDQRNTTIVELDAQTGVGRELQGHTDLELAQIALGRLASPGRVPGAADHYVRGVLLLGGFRTQHELNTMSDEDMRNRLIVVMTSLSNQNDYQGYNNSDLAGVGAVMVFLRETGIRDDAALRQMSADDQRNTAIVALDAQTRRGRQLQGLSNLDLAKVALGVERV
;
A
#
# COMPACT_ATOMS: atom_id res chain seq x y z
N MET A 1 10.75 29.35 -17.53
CA MET A 1 12.24 29.38 -17.39
C MET A 1 12.68 29.52 -15.93
N ILE A 2 13.76 28.82 -15.56
CA ILE A 2 14.47 28.92 -14.28
C ILE A 2 15.60 29.96 -14.39
N LEU A 3 15.70 30.89 -13.45
CA LEU A 3 16.82 31.84 -13.39
C LEU A 3 17.75 31.51 -12.22
N ILE A 4 19.02 31.24 -12.51
CA ILE A 4 20.03 31.01 -11.46
C ILE A 4 20.73 32.34 -11.16
N ILE A 5 20.76 32.70 -9.88
CA ILE A 5 21.44 33.90 -9.35
C ILE A 5 22.56 33.44 -8.42
N PRO A 6 23.82 33.39 -8.89
CA PRO A 6 24.95 33.13 -8.02
C PRO A 6 25.19 34.34 -7.12
N VAL A 7 25.46 34.08 -5.84
CA VAL A 7 25.63 35.12 -4.82
C VAL A 7 26.98 34.96 -4.12
N ARG A 8 27.68 36.08 -3.96
CA ARG A 8 28.90 36.18 -3.15
C ARG A 8 28.75 37.25 -2.08
N TYR A 9 29.46 37.06 -0.97
CA TYR A 9 29.53 38.01 0.15
C TYR A 9 30.82 38.82 0.12
N ALA A 10 31.87 38.27 -0.49
CA ALA A 10 33.14 38.92 -0.72
C ALA A 10 33.61 38.64 -2.15
N GLN A 11 34.42 39.54 -2.70
CA GLN A 11 34.89 39.46 -4.08
C GLN A 11 35.72 38.19 -4.36
N ASP A 12 36.38 37.65 -3.34
CA ASP A 12 37.21 36.45 -3.38
C ASP A 12 36.44 35.14 -3.14
N ASP A 13 35.13 35.21 -2.94
CA ASP A 13 34.30 34.00 -2.81
C ASP A 13 34.33 33.16 -4.09
N ALA A 14 34.63 31.88 -3.93
CA ALA A 14 34.66 30.92 -5.02
C ALA A 14 33.22 30.63 -5.50
N VAL A 15 32.84 31.25 -6.61
CA VAL A 15 31.60 30.97 -7.32
C VAL A 15 31.86 29.96 -8.43
N TRP A 16 30.92 29.05 -8.65
CA TRP A 16 30.98 28.16 -9.81
C TRP A 16 31.06 28.96 -11.12
N SER A 17 31.81 28.44 -12.09
CA SER A 17 31.84 29.06 -13.42
C SER A 17 30.45 28.98 -14.05
N ARG A 18 30.15 29.91 -14.98
CA ARG A 18 28.92 29.85 -15.78
C ARG A 18 28.75 28.49 -16.46
N GLU A 19 29.83 27.93 -16.99
CA GLU A 19 29.83 26.61 -17.62
C GLU A 19 29.40 25.50 -16.64
N LEU A 20 29.85 25.56 -15.39
CA LEU A 20 29.47 24.59 -14.36
C LEU A 20 27.98 24.66 -14.03
N PHE A 21 27.41 25.87 -13.91
CA PHE A 21 25.95 26.04 -13.75
C PHE A 21 25.15 25.54 -14.96
N VAL A 22 25.61 25.86 -16.18
CA VAL A 22 24.97 25.37 -17.42
C VAL A 22 25.00 23.85 -17.48
N ASN A 23 26.12 23.22 -17.13
CA ASN A 23 26.22 21.77 -17.05
C ASN A 23 25.31 21.18 -15.96
N TRP A 24 25.18 21.86 -14.82
CA TRP A 24 24.31 21.44 -13.73
C TRP A 24 22.82 21.49 -14.08
N MET A 25 22.40 22.38 -14.99
CA MET A 25 21.01 22.43 -15.47
C MET A 25 20.76 21.69 -16.80
N GLN A 26 21.77 21.05 -17.39
CA GLN A 26 21.63 20.45 -18.73
C GLN A 26 20.79 19.16 -18.68
N PRO A 27 19.59 19.08 -19.33
CA PRO A 27 18.68 17.94 -19.20
C PRO A 27 19.22 16.60 -19.71
N LEU A 28 20.17 16.64 -20.64
CA LEU A 28 20.78 15.44 -21.24
C LEU A 28 22.06 15.01 -20.53
N ARG A 29 22.56 15.79 -19.57
CA ARG A 29 23.78 15.45 -18.82
C ARG A 29 23.42 14.58 -17.61
N PRO A 30 23.83 13.31 -17.56
CA PRO A 30 23.47 12.43 -16.45
C PRO A 30 23.82 13.05 -15.09
N PHE A 31 22.94 12.91 -14.11
CA PHE A 31 23.16 13.41 -12.74
C PHE A 31 23.24 14.93 -12.58
N SER A 32 22.90 15.70 -13.61
CA SER A 32 22.63 17.13 -13.48
C SER A 32 21.24 17.35 -12.84
N LEU A 33 21.01 18.53 -12.26
CA LEU A 33 19.70 18.91 -11.70
C LEU A 33 18.64 18.98 -12.81
N GLY A 34 19.01 19.49 -13.99
CA GLY A 34 18.13 19.48 -15.15
C GLY A 34 17.79 18.07 -15.64
N ASN A 35 18.74 17.14 -15.58
CA ASN A 35 18.52 15.75 -15.97
C ASN A 35 17.59 15.02 -14.99
N TYR A 36 17.79 15.22 -13.69
CA TYR A 36 16.89 14.68 -12.66
C TYR A 36 15.45 15.10 -12.92
N TRP A 37 15.21 16.40 -13.14
CA TRP A 37 13.87 16.91 -13.36
C TRP A 37 13.28 16.53 -14.71
N ALA A 38 14.08 16.48 -15.77
CA ALA A 38 13.63 15.98 -17.07
C ALA A 38 13.26 14.49 -17.04
N LEU A 39 13.98 13.68 -16.26
CA LEU A 39 13.68 12.27 -16.02
C LEU A 39 12.41 12.11 -15.18
N SER A 40 12.42 12.68 -13.97
CA SER A 40 11.32 12.59 -13.00
C SER A 40 10.00 13.08 -13.58
N SER A 41 10.04 14.13 -14.41
CA SER A 41 8.84 14.71 -15.01
C SER A 41 8.46 14.13 -16.36
N HIS A 42 9.24 13.21 -16.93
CA HIS A 42 9.06 12.77 -18.33
C HIS A 42 8.95 13.93 -19.34
N GLY A 43 9.59 15.06 -19.05
CA GLY A 43 9.57 16.27 -19.88
C GLY A 43 8.32 17.16 -19.72
N PHE A 44 7.44 16.88 -18.75
CA PHE A 44 6.28 17.73 -18.46
C PHE A 44 6.63 19.00 -17.67
N LEU A 45 7.83 19.10 -17.10
CA LEU A 45 8.34 20.31 -16.48
C LEU A 45 9.34 21.02 -17.42
N ASP A 46 9.15 22.32 -17.58
CA ASP A 46 10.13 23.17 -18.25
C ASP A 46 11.33 23.43 -17.33
N VAL A 47 12.46 22.82 -17.68
CA VAL A 47 13.73 22.96 -16.98
C VAL A 47 14.71 23.88 -17.72
N THR A 48 14.24 24.65 -18.69
CA THR A 48 15.09 25.66 -19.34
C THR A 48 15.60 26.66 -18.31
N SER A 49 16.88 27.04 -18.45
CA SER A 49 17.53 27.90 -17.46
C SER A 49 18.43 28.96 -18.09
N ASP A 50 18.52 30.12 -17.44
CA ASP A 50 19.60 31.10 -17.64
C ASP A 50 20.35 31.32 -16.31
N VAL A 51 21.60 31.73 -16.41
CA VAL A 51 22.50 32.01 -15.28
C VAL A 51 22.88 33.48 -15.33
N LEU A 52 22.85 34.18 -14.20
CA LEU A 52 23.38 35.54 -14.12
C LEU A 52 24.87 35.56 -13.77
N ASP A 53 25.52 36.70 -13.99
CA ASP A 53 26.81 36.95 -13.37
C ASP A 53 26.63 37.05 -11.84
N PRO A 54 27.64 36.67 -11.03
CA PRO A 54 27.48 36.69 -9.58
C PRO A 54 27.12 38.08 -9.06
N VAL A 55 26.16 38.15 -8.15
CA VAL A 55 25.79 39.39 -7.46
C VAL A 55 26.45 39.47 -6.08
N ASP A 56 26.83 40.68 -5.71
CA ASP A 56 27.38 40.99 -4.39
C ASP A 56 26.24 41.40 -3.45
N ILE A 57 26.11 40.73 -2.30
CA ILE A 57 25.23 41.17 -1.22
C ILE A 57 25.96 41.20 0.12
N PRO A 58 25.54 42.03 1.09
CA PRO A 58 26.04 41.94 2.46
C PRO A 58 25.82 40.55 3.05
N ASN A 59 26.81 40.03 3.79
CA ASN A 59 26.73 38.71 4.40
C ASN A 59 25.51 38.62 5.36
N PRO A 60 24.50 37.78 5.06
CA PRO A 60 23.28 37.66 5.85
C PRO A 60 23.37 36.58 6.93
N VAL A 61 24.52 35.89 7.09
CA VAL A 61 24.66 34.73 7.97
C VAL A 61 24.64 35.14 9.46
N PRO A 62 23.92 34.40 10.32
CA PRO A 62 23.07 33.23 10.00
C PRO A 62 21.72 33.63 9.41
N VAL A 63 21.28 32.88 8.39
CA VAL A 63 19.94 33.08 7.78
C VAL A 63 18.90 32.35 8.61
N SER A 64 17.93 33.08 9.16
CA SER A 64 16.76 32.50 9.85
C SER A 64 15.53 32.50 8.94
N ASN A 65 14.52 31.69 9.28
CA ASN A 65 13.25 31.65 8.53
C ASN A 65 12.58 33.04 8.49
N GLU A 66 12.70 33.83 9.55
CA GLU A 66 12.13 35.18 9.66
C GLU A 66 12.85 36.20 8.76
N ALA A 67 14.13 35.96 8.44
CA ALA A 67 14.94 36.84 7.59
C ALA A 67 14.88 36.47 6.10
N ARG A 68 14.30 35.32 5.74
CA ARG A 68 14.28 34.74 4.39
C ARG A 68 13.76 35.71 3.33
N ASP A 69 12.61 36.31 3.58
CA ASP A 69 11.96 37.18 2.57
C ASP A 69 12.79 38.46 2.33
N GLY A 70 13.48 38.96 3.36
CA GLY A 70 14.42 40.07 3.24
C GLY A 70 15.64 39.72 2.40
N LEU A 71 16.18 38.51 2.58
CA LEU A 71 17.27 37.99 1.78
C LEU A 71 16.89 37.83 0.31
N HIS A 72 15.74 37.22 0.02
CA HIS A 72 15.25 37.04 -1.35
C HIS A 72 15.11 38.40 -2.07
N ARG A 73 14.48 39.39 -1.41
CA ARG A 73 14.35 40.75 -1.97
C ARG A 73 15.70 41.41 -2.23
N THR A 74 16.67 41.22 -1.34
CA THR A 74 18.02 41.80 -1.50
C THR A 74 18.72 41.22 -2.73
N VAL A 75 18.67 39.89 -2.91
CA VAL A 75 19.27 39.21 -4.07
C VAL A 75 18.56 39.61 -5.37
N VAL A 76 17.22 39.59 -5.40
CA VAL A 76 16.44 40.00 -6.58
C VAL A 76 16.70 41.45 -6.96
N LYS A 77 16.83 42.34 -5.98
CA LYS A 77 17.19 43.73 -6.22
C LYS A 77 18.59 43.83 -6.86
N ALA A 78 19.57 43.14 -6.30
CA ALA A 78 20.94 43.15 -6.83
C ALA A 78 20.99 42.60 -8.28
N ALA A 79 20.27 41.51 -8.56
CA ALA A 79 20.14 40.95 -9.91
C ALA A 79 19.45 41.91 -10.89
N THR A 80 18.40 42.59 -10.43
CA THR A 80 17.69 43.61 -11.22
C THR A 80 18.59 44.78 -11.55
N ASP A 81 19.36 45.28 -10.58
CA ASP A 81 20.28 46.39 -10.76
C ASP A 81 21.45 46.03 -11.71
N GLN A 82 21.90 44.77 -11.68
CA GLN A 82 23.01 44.28 -12.50
C GLN A 82 22.64 44.11 -13.98
N ARG A 83 21.58 43.37 -14.30
CA ARG A 83 21.28 42.95 -15.69
C ARG A 83 19.86 43.30 -16.16
N LYS A 84 18.96 43.69 -15.25
CA LYS A 84 17.52 43.81 -15.52
C LYS A 84 16.95 42.58 -16.25
N PRO A 85 16.93 41.40 -15.60
CA PRO A 85 16.36 40.19 -16.19
C PRO A 85 14.93 40.43 -16.67
N ASP A 86 14.52 39.74 -17.73
CA ASP A 86 13.12 39.75 -18.15
C ASP A 86 12.28 38.87 -17.23
N TRP A 87 11.90 39.44 -16.09
CA TRP A 87 11.13 38.79 -15.03
C TRP A 87 9.75 38.29 -15.49
N ALA A 88 9.24 38.76 -16.64
CA ALA A 88 8.00 38.24 -17.22
C ALA A 88 8.13 36.77 -17.66
N ASN A 89 9.34 36.33 -18.01
CA ASN A 89 9.63 34.99 -18.52
C ASN A 89 10.26 34.05 -17.48
N VAL A 90 10.44 34.52 -16.23
CA VAL A 90 11.05 33.74 -15.14
C VAL A 90 9.95 33.13 -14.27
N ASP A 91 9.89 31.80 -14.18
CA ASP A 91 8.87 31.08 -13.40
C ASP A 91 9.41 30.61 -12.05
N THR A 92 10.74 30.46 -11.94
CA THR A 92 11.41 30.00 -10.73
C THR A 92 12.81 30.62 -10.65
N ILE A 93 13.25 30.95 -9.44
CA ILE A 93 14.59 31.45 -9.16
C ILE A 93 15.35 30.42 -8.34
N ILE A 94 16.58 30.10 -8.73
CA ILE A 94 17.53 29.41 -7.86
C ILE A 94 18.55 30.44 -7.38
N ILE A 95 18.57 30.70 -6.09
CA ILE A 95 19.63 31.48 -5.45
C ILE A 95 20.70 30.51 -4.99
N TRP A 96 21.90 30.62 -5.56
CA TRP A 96 23.04 29.79 -5.18
C TRP A 96 24.07 30.62 -4.42
N PHE A 97 24.36 30.24 -3.18
CA PHE A 97 25.35 30.94 -2.34
C PHE A 97 26.73 30.29 -2.40
N ALA A 98 27.76 31.11 -2.59
CA ALA A 98 29.15 30.65 -2.64
C ALA A 98 29.68 30.10 -1.30
N ARG A 99 29.10 30.51 -0.18
CA ARG A 99 29.45 30.04 1.16
C ARG A 99 28.25 29.35 1.82
N PRO A 100 28.51 28.39 2.73
CA PRO A 100 27.46 27.79 3.55
C PRO A 100 26.63 28.85 4.27
N THR A 101 25.32 28.79 4.12
CA THR A 101 24.38 29.69 4.80
C THR A 101 23.95 29.12 6.16
N GLY A 102 24.12 27.81 6.36
CA GLY A 102 23.54 27.05 7.47
C GLY A 102 22.04 26.79 7.31
N TRP A 103 21.48 27.08 6.14
CA TRP A 103 20.06 27.00 5.84
C TRP A 103 19.83 26.77 4.34
N TRP A 104 19.08 25.72 3.99
CA TRP A 104 18.51 25.51 2.66
C TRP A 104 16.98 25.53 2.77
N GLY A 105 16.31 26.01 1.73
CA GLY A 105 14.87 26.23 1.76
C GLY A 105 14.36 27.03 0.58
N GLY A 106 13.05 27.11 0.44
CA GLY A 106 12.41 27.92 -0.60
C GLY A 106 11.44 28.96 -0.06
N GLY A 107 10.80 29.69 -0.96
CA GLY A 107 9.75 30.66 -0.65
C GLY A 107 9.25 31.36 -1.90
N GLN A 108 8.70 32.56 -1.74
CA GLN A 108 8.30 33.42 -2.85
C GLN A 108 8.94 34.79 -2.72
N VAL A 109 9.13 35.47 -3.84
CA VAL A 109 9.61 36.84 -3.88
C VAL A 109 8.93 37.61 -4.98
N ALA A 110 8.52 38.84 -4.68
CA ALA A 110 8.01 39.77 -5.66
C ALA A 110 9.14 40.25 -6.58
N VAL A 111 8.99 40.04 -7.88
CA VAL A 111 9.88 40.54 -8.94
C VAL A 111 9.17 41.62 -9.77
N PRO A 112 9.88 42.64 -10.27
CA PRO A 112 9.25 43.71 -11.05
C PRO A 112 8.87 43.23 -12.46
N VAL A 113 7.62 43.47 -12.89
CA VAL A 113 7.11 43.13 -14.23
C VAL A 113 6.30 44.30 -14.78
N GLY A 114 6.81 44.96 -15.81
CA GLY A 114 6.22 46.21 -16.31
C GLY A 114 6.19 47.28 -15.22
N ASP A 115 5.01 47.89 -15.01
CA ASP A 115 4.78 48.87 -13.94
C ASP A 115 4.37 48.23 -12.59
N GLY A 116 4.32 46.89 -12.52
CA GLY A 116 3.86 46.13 -11.36
C GLY A 116 4.91 45.14 -10.82
N ALA A 117 4.43 44.20 -10.01
CA ALA A 117 5.23 43.09 -9.49
C ALA A 117 4.46 41.77 -9.56
N ARG A 118 5.18 40.66 -9.65
CA ARG A 118 4.64 39.29 -9.62
C ARG A 118 5.44 38.46 -8.64
N ASP A 119 4.79 37.58 -7.88
CA ASP A 119 5.51 36.62 -7.04
C ASP A 119 6.07 35.47 -7.86
N VAL A 120 7.33 35.14 -7.62
CA VAL A 120 8.06 34.04 -8.25
C VAL A 120 8.61 33.13 -7.16
N ASN A 121 8.53 31.81 -7.38
CA ASN A 121 9.05 30.82 -6.46
C ASN A 121 10.58 30.88 -6.41
N VAL A 122 11.14 30.75 -5.22
CA VAL A 122 12.58 30.81 -4.94
C VAL A 122 13.00 29.51 -4.30
N THR A 123 14.08 28.93 -4.83
CA THR A 123 14.83 27.83 -4.24
C THR A 123 16.20 28.37 -3.81
N VAL A 124 16.59 28.11 -2.56
CA VAL A 124 17.90 28.51 -2.05
C VAL A 124 18.76 27.29 -1.79
N VAL A 125 19.95 27.31 -2.38
CA VAL A 125 21.00 26.31 -2.20
C VAL A 125 22.34 27.01 -1.99
N ASP A 126 23.31 26.30 -1.44
CA ASP A 126 24.66 26.80 -1.22
C ASP A 126 25.74 25.82 -1.70
N SER A 127 27.01 26.18 -1.52
CA SER A 127 28.17 25.42 -1.97
C SER A 127 28.32 24.03 -1.33
N VAL A 128 27.63 23.75 -0.22
CA VAL A 128 27.70 22.47 0.51
C VAL A 128 26.38 21.70 0.48
N THR A 129 25.33 22.26 -0.13
CA THR A 129 24.01 21.65 -0.23
C THR A 129 24.10 20.32 -1.00
N PRO A 130 23.67 19.20 -0.40
CA PRO A 130 23.60 17.92 -1.10
C PRO A 130 22.74 17.97 -2.37
N PHE A 131 23.07 17.15 -3.37
CA PHE A 131 22.36 17.19 -4.65
C PHE A 131 20.88 16.78 -4.53
N ASP A 132 20.58 15.75 -3.73
CA ASP A 132 19.22 15.33 -3.39
C ASP A 132 18.44 16.44 -2.65
N ALA A 133 19.08 17.14 -1.72
CA ALA A 133 18.48 18.31 -1.07
C ALA A 133 18.18 19.42 -2.08
N ALA A 134 19.11 19.74 -2.99
CA ALA A 134 18.86 20.70 -4.07
C ALA A 134 17.70 20.28 -4.98
N CYS A 135 17.54 18.97 -5.23
CA CYS A 135 16.38 18.44 -5.93
C CYS A 135 15.10 18.67 -5.13
N GLN A 136 15.06 18.33 -3.84
CA GLN A 136 13.90 18.55 -2.97
C GLN A 136 13.47 20.03 -2.97
N GLU A 137 14.41 20.95 -2.76
CA GLU A 137 14.12 22.39 -2.68
C GLU A 137 13.63 22.98 -4.01
N LEU A 138 14.12 22.47 -5.15
CA LEU A 138 13.55 22.83 -6.45
C LEU A 138 12.17 22.22 -6.66
N GLY A 139 11.91 21.03 -6.11
CA GLY A 139 10.60 20.39 -6.13
C GLY A 139 9.52 21.21 -5.44
N HIS A 140 9.85 21.86 -4.32
CA HIS A 140 8.95 22.82 -3.67
C HIS A 140 8.59 24.00 -4.57
N SER A 141 9.55 24.50 -5.36
CA SER A 141 9.28 25.57 -6.34
C SER A 141 8.39 25.11 -7.51
N PHE A 142 8.34 23.81 -7.80
CA PHE A 142 7.38 23.22 -8.74
C PHE A 142 6.02 22.88 -8.10
N GLY A 143 5.84 23.16 -6.80
CA GLY A 143 4.59 22.92 -6.09
C GLY A 143 4.45 21.51 -5.50
N PHE A 144 5.55 20.76 -5.39
CA PHE A 144 5.54 19.47 -4.72
C PHE A 144 5.79 19.62 -3.21
N ASP A 145 5.12 18.78 -2.44
CA ASP A 145 5.17 18.76 -0.98
C ASP A 145 5.89 17.52 -0.48
N HIS A 146 6.30 17.51 0.78
CA HIS A 146 6.76 16.26 1.41
C HIS A 146 5.67 15.19 1.40
N GLU A 147 6.04 13.93 1.17
CA GLU A 147 5.11 12.83 1.38
C GLU A 147 5.07 12.42 2.86
N TRP A 148 3.88 12.10 3.34
CA TRP A 148 3.66 11.69 4.72
C TRP A 148 3.66 10.16 4.84
N ALA A 149 3.92 9.66 6.04
CA ALA A 149 3.63 8.27 6.36
C ALA A 149 2.11 7.98 6.24
N ALA A 150 1.74 6.72 6.03
CA ALA A 150 0.33 6.31 5.90
C ALA A 150 -0.56 6.76 7.06
N ASP A 151 -0.02 6.79 8.28
CA ASP A 151 -0.74 7.24 9.48
C ASP A 151 -0.94 8.77 9.56
N GLY A 152 -0.32 9.53 8.65
CA GLY A 152 -0.38 10.97 8.58
C GLY A 152 0.30 11.69 9.75
N THR A 153 1.18 11.03 10.50
CA THR A 153 1.82 11.60 11.70
C THR A 153 3.26 12.02 11.46
N THR A 154 3.91 11.43 10.47
CA THR A 154 5.33 11.62 10.18
C THR A 154 5.50 12.26 8.82
N ASP A 155 6.06 13.47 8.83
CA ASP A 155 6.60 14.13 7.64
C ASP A 155 7.82 13.33 7.13
N TYR A 156 8.07 13.33 5.82
CA TYR A 156 9.16 12.55 5.21
C TYR A 156 8.96 11.02 5.31
N GLY A 157 7.78 10.54 4.93
CA GLY A 157 7.37 9.15 5.13
C GLY A 157 7.76 8.17 4.03
N SER A 158 8.10 8.63 2.82
CA SER A 158 8.43 7.78 1.67
C SER A 158 9.93 7.54 1.52
N PRO A 159 10.46 6.31 1.67
CA PRO A 159 11.87 6.02 1.40
C PRO A 159 12.22 6.00 -0.10
N TYR A 160 11.22 6.09 -0.97
CA TYR A 160 11.33 6.08 -2.43
C TYR A 160 11.15 7.47 -3.06
N SER A 161 11.28 8.55 -2.29
CA SER A 161 11.10 9.91 -2.82
C SER A 161 12.14 10.87 -2.26
N THR A 162 12.74 11.67 -3.14
CA THR A 162 13.57 12.80 -2.74
C THR A 162 12.77 13.85 -1.97
N MET A 163 11.44 13.94 -2.16
CA MET A 163 10.60 14.84 -1.35
C MET A 163 10.34 14.33 0.08
N SER A 164 10.73 13.10 0.41
CA SER A 164 10.51 12.48 1.72
C SER A 164 11.76 11.95 2.39
N ALA A 165 12.93 12.34 1.92
CA ALA A 165 14.12 11.67 2.36
C ALA A 165 15.17 12.64 2.81
N GLN A 166 15.25 12.77 4.13
CA GLN A 166 16.18 13.69 4.77
C GLN A 166 17.62 13.16 4.84
N ARG A 167 17.89 11.90 4.44
CA ARG A 167 19.10 11.18 4.91
C ARG A 167 19.72 10.20 3.92
N TYR A 168 19.75 10.50 2.63
CA TYR A 168 20.64 9.74 1.75
C TYR A 168 22.09 10.13 2.04
N GLY A 169 22.95 9.15 2.32
CA GLY A 169 24.40 9.36 2.39
C GLY A 169 24.99 10.02 3.65
N VAL A 170 24.21 10.47 4.66
CA VAL A 170 24.81 11.23 5.79
C VAL A 170 24.59 10.77 7.24
N THR A 171 23.62 9.92 7.62
CA THR A 171 23.63 9.37 9.01
C THR A 171 22.86 8.06 9.22
N THR A 172 21.77 7.81 8.48
CA THR A 172 20.94 6.59 8.67
C THR A 172 21.11 5.61 7.51
N TRP A 173 21.44 6.13 6.33
CA TRP A 173 21.82 5.39 5.13
C TRP A 173 23.16 5.91 4.63
N GLN A 174 24.25 5.68 5.38
CA GLN A 174 25.62 5.85 4.87
C GLN A 174 25.96 4.82 3.77
N ASP A 175 24.96 4.44 2.98
CA ASP A 175 25.07 3.50 1.90
C ASP A 175 25.77 4.23 0.75
N PRO A 176 27.01 3.83 0.40
CA PRO A 176 27.71 4.35 -0.76
C PRO A 176 26.91 4.23 -2.06
N ALA A 177 25.87 3.39 -2.14
CA ALA A 177 25.00 3.28 -3.30
C ALA A 177 24.29 4.58 -3.67
N TRP A 178 24.05 5.47 -2.70
CA TRP A 178 23.46 6.79 -2.97
C TRP A 178 24.50 7.85 -3.36
N VAL A 179 25.78 7.49 -3.41
CA VAL A 179 26.86 8.39 -3.79
C VAL A 179 27.40 7.96 -5.15
N ARG A 180 27.20 8.78 -6.18
CA ARG A 180 27.73 8.50 -7.52
C ARG A 180 29.23 8.80 -7.64
N ASP A 181 29.84 8.26 -8.69
CA ASP A 181 31.19 8.64 -9.10
C ASP A 181 31.24 10.11 -9.58
N PRO A 182 32.41 10.75 -9.49
CA PRO A 182 32.62 12.08 -10.07
C PRO A 182 32.42 12.07 -11.60
N ILE A 183 31.73 13.08 -12.09
CA ILE A 183 31.47 13.36 -13.49
C ILE A 183 32.11 14.70 -13.79
N SER A 184 33.05 14.71 -14.72
CA SER A 184 33.70 15.94 -15.20
C SER A 184 32.64 17.00 -15.50
N GLY A 185 32.85 18.25 -15.12
CA GLY A 185 31.93 19.36 -15.41
C GLY A 185 30.63 19.41 -14.59
N LEU A 186 30.46 18.55 -13.58
CA LEU A 186 29.44 18.70 -12.53
C LEU A 186 30.07 19.19 -11.21
N PRO A 187 29.27 19.76 -10.28
CA PRO A 187 29.77 20.30 -9.02
C PRO A 187 30.14 19.19 -8.00
N ASP A 188 31.21 18.45 -8.31
CA ASP A 188 31.65 17.25 -7.57
C ASP A 188 32.82 17.47 -6.63
N GLY A 189 33.21 18.74 -6.44
CA GLY A 189 34.34 19.12 -5.59
C GLY A 189 34.22 18.62 -4.15
N GLU A 190 32.98 18.45 -3.66
CA GLU A 190 32.66 17.85 -2.37
C GLU A 190 31.85 16.55 -2.52
N LYS A 191 31.93 15.65 -1.53
CA LYS A 191 31.18 14.38 -1.54
C LYS A 191 29.66 14.59 -1.50
N THR A 192 29.19 15.70 -0.92
CA THR A 192 27.77 16.07 -0.79
C THR A 192 27.09 16.30 -2.14
N GLY A 193 27.76 16.92 -3.11
CA GLY A 193 27.25 17.12 -4.48
C GLY A 193 27.05 15.82 -5.29
N ARG A 194 27.46 14.68 -4.73
CA ARG A 194 27.34 13.36 -5.35
C ARG A 194 26.26 12.48 -4.72
N ILE A 195 25.53 12.98 -3.72
CA ILE A 195 24.42 12.26 -3.08
C ILE A 195 23.17 12.43 -3.96
N ILE A 196 22.76 11.39 -4.67
CA ILE A 196 21.78 11.51 -5.77
C ILE A 196 20.32 11.34 -5.34
N GLY A 197 20.04 10.53 -4.32
CA GLY A 197 18.68 10.16 -3.95
C GLY A 197 17.90 9.40 -5.05
N PRO A 198 16.64 9.04 -4.78
CA PRO A 198 15.72 8.40 -5.70
C PRO A 198 14.99 9.43 -6.59
N LEU A 199 14.40 8.99 -7.70
CA LEU A 199 13.51 9.84 -8.51
C LEU A 199 12.22 10.24 -7.75
N LEU A 200 11.61 11.34 -8.19
CA LEU A 200 10.29 11.78 -7.72
C LEU A 200 9.22 10.72 -8.06
N PRO A 201 8.36 10.32 -7.11
CA PRO A 201 7.24 9.42 -7.40
C PRO A 201 6.28 10.00 -8.44
N ALA A 202 5.76 9.15 -9.31
CA ALA A 202 4.72 9.50 -10.28
C ALA A 202 3.44 10.03 -9.60
N ALA A 203 3.20 9.68 -8.34
CA ALA A 203 2.10 10.19 -7.53
C ALA A 203 2.14 11.72 -7.38
N GLN A 204 3.33 12.31 -7.21
CA GLN A 204 3.52 13.77 -7.17
C GLN A 204 3.24 14.38 -8.55
N MET A 205 3.76 13.74 -9.60
CA MET A 205 3.56 14.17 -11.00
C MET A 205 2.09 14.14 -11.43
N CYS A 206 1.25 13.30 -10.83
CA CYS A 206 -0.19 13.29 -11.08
C CYS A 206 -0.92 14.57 -10.63
N ALA A 207 -0.25 15.49 -9.93
CA ALA A 207 -0.75 16.85 -9.71
C ALA A 207 -0.65 17.73 -10.97
N ILE A 208 0.21 17.39 -11.93
CA ILE A 208 0.37 18.09 -13.20
C ILE A 208 -0.58 17.46 -14.22
N GLN A 209 -1.57 18.26 -14.67
CA GLN A 209 -2.65 17.79 -15.55
C GLN A 209 -2.13 17.10 -16.81
N GLY A 210 -1.07 17.64 -17.44
CA GLY A 210 -0.48 17.06 -18.63
C GLY A 210 0.07 15.65 -18.42
N PHE A 211 0.70 15.38 -17.27
CA PHE A 211 1.17 14.04 -16.92
C PHE A 211 -0.01 13.13 -16.54
N HIS A 212 -0.94 13.63 -15.72
CA HIS A 212 -2.14 12.91 -15.28
C HIS A 212 -2.95 12.35 -16.45
N ASP A 213 -3.11 13.13 -17.52
CA ASP A 213 -3.90 12.76 -18.70
C ASP A 213 -3.09 12.02 -19.78
N SER A 214 -1.80 11.81 -19.54
CA SER A 214 -0.91 11.16 -20.50
C SER A 214 -1.02 9.64 -20.49
N GLN A 215 -0.41 9.02 -21.50
CA GLN A 215 -0.32 7.55 -21.60
C GLN A 215 0.63 6.91 -20.57
N TYR A 216 1.37 7.71 -19.80
CA TYR A 216 2.15 7.22 -18.67
C TYR A 216 1.28 6.77 -17.49
N VAL A 217 0.02 7.25 -17.43
CA VAL A 217 -0.93 7.01 -16.35
C VAL A 217 -2.06 6.10 -16.84
N VAL A 218 -2.22 4.97 -16.18
CA VAL A 218 -3.37 4.09 -16.38
C VAL A 218 -4.41 4.38 -15.31
N HIS A 219 -5.55 4.93 -15.74
CA HIS A 219 -6.69 5.20 -14.86
C HIS A 219 -7.53 3.94 -14.71
N GLN A 220 -7.61 3.43 -13.49
CA GLN A 220 -8.42 2.26 -13.19
C GLN A 220 -9.92 2.59 -13.33
N ARG A 221 -10.64 1.77 -14.10
CA ARG A 221 -12.08 1.95 -14.41
C ARG A 221 -12.97 0.83 -13.87
N ALA A 222 -12.45 -0.39 -13.73
CA ALA A 222 -13.22 -1.55 -13.27
C ALA A 222 -12.30 -2.65 -12.73
N PHE A 223 -12.73 -3.35 -11.68
CA PHE A 223 -11.98 -4.47 -11.11
C PHE A 223 -12.44 -5.83 -11.68
N PRO A 224 -11.52 -6.81 -11.81
CA PRO A 224 -10.08 -6.67 -11.65
C PRO A 224 -9.43 -5.91 -12.81
N LEU A 225 -8.31 -5.23 -12.56
CA LEU A 225 -7.47 -4.61 -13.59
C LEU A 225 -6.15 -5.34 -13.67
N SER A 226 -5.84 -5.91 -14.83
CA SER A 226 -4.50 -6.40 -15.15
C SER A 226 -3.76 -5.35 -15.98
N GLN A 227 -2.57 -4.95 -15.55
CA GLN A 227 -1.78 -3.94 -16.22
C GLN A 227 -0.29 -4.24 -16.15
N ARG A 228 0.41 -4.04 -17.27
CA ARG A 228 1.87 -3.99 -17.29
C ARG A 228 2.35 -2.60 -16.85
N LEU A 229 3.21 -2.57 -15.84
CA LEU A 229 3.77 -1.37 -15.24
C LEU A 229 5.29 -1.37 -15.46
N TYR A 230 5.81 -0.34 -16.11
CA TYR A 230 7.23 -0.17 -16.37
C TYR A 230 7.89 0.63 -15.24
N ALA A 231 9.18 0.39 -15.00
CA ALA A 231 9.95 1.16 -14.04
C ALA A 231 9.93 2.64 -14.42
N LEU A 232 9.94 3.53 -13.43
CA LEU A 232 9.83 4.98 -13.67
C LEU A 232 10.95 5.51 -14.59
N ASP A 233 12.15 4.97 -14.42
CA ASP A 233 13.33 5.32 -15.19
C ASP A 233 13.49 4.52 -16.50
N TYR A 234 12.49 3.71 -16.85
CA TYR A 234 12.55 2.81 -17.98
C TYR A 234 12.78 3.59 -19.28
N ARG A 235 13.94 3.33 -19.88
CA ARG A 235 14.35 3.88 -21.17
C ARG A 235 14.96 2.76 -22.01
N LEU A 236 14.14 2.01 -22.73
CA LEU A 236 14.67 1.13 -23.78
C LEU A 236 15.17 1.95 -24.97
N ARG A 237 16.12 1.37 -25.71
CA ARG A 237 16.75 1.93 -26.91
C ARG A 237 15.78 2.25 -28.05
N GLU A 238 14.59 1.66 -28.07
CA GLU A 238 13.52 1.95 -29.05
C GLU A 238 12.11 1.58 -28.53
N PRO A 239 11.36 2.48 -27.87
CA PRO A 239 9.93 2.27 -27.66
C PRO A 239 9.11 3.02 -28.72
N LYS A 240 8.04 2.37 -29.23
CA LYS A 240 7.00 2.99 -30.07
C LYS A 240 6.02 3.85 -29.27
N GLY A 241 6.51 4.64 -28.30
CA GLY A 241 5.69 5.58 -27.52
C GLY A 241 5.86 5.50 -26.00
N PRO A 242 5.16 6.38 -25.26
CA PRO A 242 5.15 6.38 -23.80
C PRO A 242 4.52 5.09 -23.26
N LEU A 243 5.13 4.54 -22.21
CA LEU A 243 4.70 3.30 -21.58
C LEU A 243 4.13 3.58 -20.18
N PRO A 244 3.14 2.80 -19.72
CA PRO A 244 2.56 2.99 -18.39
C PRO A 244 3.60 2.86 -17.27
N VAL A 245 3.81 3.92 -16.49
CA VAL A 245 4.70 3.92 -15.31
C VAL A 245 3.94 4.06 -13.99
N VAL A 246 2.64 4.40 -14.06
CA VAL A 246 1.79 4.49 -12.89
C VAL A 246 0.37 3.99 -13.17
N VAL A 247 -0.23 3.29 -12.20
CA VAL A 247 -1.67 3.01 -12.17
C VAL A 247 -2.34 3.87 -11.11
N ALA A 248 -3.31 4.67 -11.51
CA ALA A 248 -4.15 5.45 -10.60
C ALA A 248 -5.42 4.67 -10.25
N VAL A 249 -5.63 4.39 -8.96
CA VAL A 249 -6.71 3.58 -8.42
C VAL A 249 -7.55 4.42 -7.45
N PRO A 250 -8.74 4.89 -7.85
CA PRO A 250 -9.65 5.56 -6.95
C PRO A 250 -10.08 4.62 -5.81
N SER A 251 -10.20 5.16 -4.61
CA SER A 251 -10.74 4.45 -3.44
C SER A 251 -12.19 4.00 -3.70
N ASN A 252 -12.47 2.71 -3.53
CA ASN A 252 -13.81 2.14 -3.57
C ASN A 252 -14.71 2.63 -2.42
N ARG A 253 -14.11 3.09 -1.31
CA ARG A 253 -14.83 3.72 -0.17
C ARG A 253 -15.41 5.08 -0.50
N ARG A 254 -15.06 5.67 -1.65
CA ARG A 254 -15.49 7.02 -2.07
C ARG A 254 -15.11 8.11 -1.07
N ASP A 255 -14.00 7.92 -0.36
CA ASP A 255 -13.44 8.87 0.60
C ASP A 255 -12.59 9.98 -0.06
N GLY A 256 -12.63 10.08 -1.40
CA GLY A 256 -11.88 11.06 -2.18
C GLY A 256 -10.40 10.73 -2.34
N ARG A 257 -9.92 9.59 -1.82
CA ARG A 257 -8.54 9.17 -2.01
C ARG A 257 -8.32 8.54 -3.39
N THR A 258 -7.15 8.78 -3.95
CA THR A 258 -6.66 8.06 -5.14
C THR A 258 -5.30 7.47 -4.81
N PHE A 259 -5.12 6.19 -5.10
CA PHE A 259 -3.87 5.47 -4.88
C PHE A 259 -3.08 5.39 -6.19
N PHE A 260 -1.76 5.37 -6.10
CA PHE A 260 -0.84 5.36 -7.24
C PHE A 260 0.13 4.21 -7.05
N LEU A 261 0.15 3.28 -8.00
CA LEU A 261 1.06 2.14 -8.01
C LEU A 261 2.17 2.43 -9.02
N GLU A 262 3.43 2.36 -8.60
CA GLU A 262 4.61 2.55 -9.46
C GLU A 262 5.65 1.44 -9.21
N LEU A 263 6.43 1.08 -10.23
CA LEU A 263 7.52 0.11 -10.08
C LEU A 263 8.82 0.83 -9.71
N ARG A 264 9.42 0.48 -8.58
CA ARG A 264 10.73 0.97 -8.13
C ARG A 264 11.71 -0.18 -7.98
N ARG A 265 12.87 -0.04 -8.61
CA ARG A 265 13.88 -1.09 -8.70
C ARG A 265 15.27 -0.48 -8.71
N ARG A 266 16.29 -1.29 -8.46
CA ARG A 266 17.65 -0.80 -8.50
C ARG A 266 18.04 -0.40 -9.92
N ASN A 267 18.49 0.84 -10.09
CA ASN A 267 19.21 1.25 -11.30
C ASN A 267 20.68 1.53 -10.99
N ARG A 268 21.55 0.59 -11.37
CA ARG A 268 23.00 0.67 -11.14
C ARG A 268 23.69 1.88 -11.75
N THR A 269 23.03 2.54 -12.70
CA THR A 269 23.58 3.65 -13.48
C THR A 269 22.78 4.94 -13.33
N GLY A 270 21.80 4.99 -12.42
CA GLY A 270 20.85 6.11 -12.34
C GLY A 270 20.33 6.41 -10.93
N TYR A 271 19.27 7.21 -10.88
CA TYR A 271 18.69 7.82 -9.68
C TYR A 271 17.79 6.88 -8.87
N ASP A 272 18.16 5.61 -8.71
CA ASP A 272 17.49 4.65 -7.81
C ASP A 272 18.51 3.54 -7.40
N ASN A 273 19.82 3.84 -7.49
CA ASN A 273 20.89 2.85 -7.31
C ASN A 273 20.93 2.23 -5.92
N GLY A 274 20.47 2.97 -4.90
CA GLY A 274 20.42 2.49 -3.53
C GLY A 274 19.14 1.72 -3.17
N ILE A 275 18.27 1.41 -4.12
CA ILE A 275 17.15 0.47 -3.91
C ILE A 275 17.67 -0.98 -3.96
N GLY A 276 17.13 -1.84 -3.10
CA GLY A 276 17.41 -3.27 -3.02
C GLY A 276 18.55 -3.66 -2.06
N GLU A 277 18.71 -4.97 -1.87
CA GLU A 277 19.84 -5.55 -1.14
C GLU A 277 20.91 -6.04 -2.12
N TRP A 278 22.19 -5.72 -1.86
CA TRP A 278 23.29 -6.23 -2.68
C TRP A 278 24.61 -6.31 -1.93
N LYS A 279 25.56 -7.08 -2.47
CA LYS A 279 26.94 -7.16 -1.96
C LYS A 279 27.88 -6.46 -2.94
N ASP A 280 28.74 -5.59 -2.43
CA ASP A 280 29.82 -5.05 -3.25
C ASP A 280 30.95 -6.05 -3.47
N VAL A 281 31.89 -5.68 -4.33
CA VAL A 281 33.08 -6.47 -4.68
C VAL A 281 33.95 -6.75 -3.43
N ILE A 282 33.78 -5.96 -2.36
CA ILE A 282 34.52 -6.04 -1.10
C ILE A 282 33.74 -6.86 -0.05
N GLY A 283 32.51 -7.28 -0.37
CA GLY A 283 31.67 -8.13 0.47
C GLY A 283 30.77 -7.39 1.48
N ALA A 284 30.73 -6.06 1.46
CA ALA A 284 29.81 -5.31 2.32
C ALA A 284 28.36 -5.47 1.84
N LYS A 285 27.44 -5.76 2.77
CA LYS A 285 26.00 -5.85 2.50
C LYS A 285 25.40 -4.45 2.54
N HIS A 286 24.99 -3.96 1.38
CA HIS A 286 24.21 -2.74 1.23
C HIS A 286 22.73 -3.09 1.36
N THR A 287 21.99 -2.27 2.10
CA THR A 287 20.59 -2.54 2.44
C THR A 287 19.82 -1.25 2.24
N GLY A 288 19.16 -1.12 1.09
CA GLY A 288 18.18 -0.07 0.83
C GLY A 288 16.75 -0.54 1.03
N PRO A 289 15.76 0.29 0.66
CA PRO A 289 14.37 -0.16 0.58
C PRO A 289 14.23 -1.24 -0.52
N ASP A 290 13.29 -2.18 -0.36
CA ASP A 290 13.12 -3.32 -1.28
C ASP A 290 12.81 -2.86 -2.73
N GLU A 291 13.26 -3.62 -3.73
CA GLU A 291 12.70 -3.49 -5.08
C GLU A 291 11.23 -3.93 -5.03
N ALA A 292 10.30 -3.09 -5.50
CA ALA A 292 8.88 -3.27 -5.24
C ALA A 292 7.96 -2.54 -6.22
N VAL A 293 6.69 -2.97 -6.25
CA VAL A 293 5.59 -2.07 -6.60
C VAL A 293 5.29 -1.21 -5.37
N VAL A 294 5.51 0.08 -5.49
CA VAL A 294 5.32 1.08 -4.45
C VAL A 294 3.95 1.69 -4.57
N VAL A 295 3.29 1.92 -3.43
CA VAL A 295 1.96 2.52 -3.39
C VAL A 295 2.01 3.82 -2.61
N HIS A 296 1.60 4.89 -3.28
CA HIS A 296 1.29 6.17 -2.66
C HIS A 296 -0.20 6.44 -2.73
N SER A 297 -0.69 7.39 -1.95
CA SER A 297 -2.05 7.92 -2.09
C SER A 297 -2.06 9.44 -2.09
N ARG A 298 -2.94 10.05 -2.89
CA ARG A 298 -3.34 11.45 -2.76
C ARG A 298 -4.66 11.47 -2.02
N ASN A 299 -4.67 12.18 -0.90
CA ASN A 299 -5.84 12.28 -0.05
C ASN A 299 -6.61 13.59 -0.31
N PRO A 300 -7.83 13.73 0.25
CA PRO A 300 -8.64 14.93 0.07
C PRO A 300 -7.98 16.23 0.54
N ASP A 301 -7.02 16.14 1.45
CA ASP A 301 -6.20 17.28 1.91
C ASP A 301 -5.10 17.68 0.91
N GLY A 302 -5.04 17.02 -0.25
CA GLY A 302 -4.05 17.26 -1.29
C GLY A 302 -2.69 16.61 -1.03
N ARG A 303 -2.44 16.08 0.18
CA ARG A 303 -1.15 15.51 0.56
C ARG A 303 -0.96 14.11 -0.03
N ILE A 304 0.27 13.86 -0.48
CA ILE A 304 0.71 12.52 -0.88
C ILE A 304 1.17 11.75 0.36
N ARG A 305 0.78 10.46 0.45
CA ARG A 305 1.18 9.56 1.53
C ARG A 305 1.79 8.28 0.97
N TYR A 306 2.80 7.75 1.65
CA TYR A 306 3.35 6.43 1.36
C TYR A 306 2.55 5.35 2.08
N GLU A 307 1.91 4.46 1.31
CA GLU A 307 0.99 3.43 1.81
C GLU A 307 1.66 2.05 1.99
N GLY A 308 2.89 1.90 1.49
CA GLY A 308 3.66 0.66 1.58
C GLY A 308 4.11 0.14 0.22
N THR A 309 4.51 -1.12 0.21
CA THR A 309 5.10 -1.78 -0.97
C THR A 309 4.72 -3.25 -1.08
N ALA A 310 4.66 -3.73 -2.32
CA ALA A 310 4.66 -5.15 -2.67
C ALA A 310 6.07 -5.55 -3.15
N PRO A 311 6.93 -6.15 -2.30
CA PRO A 311 8.32 -6.46 -2.66
C PRO A 311 8.42 -7.51 -3.77
N LEU A 312 9.22 -7.24 -4.81
CA LEU A 312 9.41 -8.15 -5.94
C LEU A 312 10.03 -9.48 -5.52
N ARG A 313 10.90 -9.47 -4.50
CA ARG A 313 11.51 -10.68 -3.95
C ARG A 313 10.49 -11.68 -3.38
N LEU A 314 9.36 -11.19 -2.87
CA LEU A 314 8.29 -12.04 -2.37
C LEU A 314 7.47 -12.60 -3.53
N ALA A 315 7.12 -11.76 -4.50
CA ALA A 315 6.43 -12.19 -5.72
C ALA A 315 7.18 -13.27 -6.52
N ARG A 316 8.52 -13.23 -6.55
CA ARG A 316 9.34 -14.27 -7.19
C ARG A 316 9.32 -15.62 -6.47
N LYS A 317 9.20 -15.61 -5.13
CA LYS A 317 9.12 -16.82 -4.32
C LYS A 317 7.70 -17.38 -4.26
N GLN A 318 6.71 -16.49 -4.35
CA GLN A 318 5.29 -16.78 -4.27
C GLN A 318 4.58 -15.96 -5.35
N PRO A 319 4.47 -16.49 -6.59
CA PRO A 319 3.66 -15.87 -7.63
C PRO A 319 2.24 -15.68 -7.09
N ASP A 320 1.62 -14.52 -7.32
CA ASP A 320 0.28 -14.17 -6.81
C ASP A 320 0.17 -13.82 -5.30
N TRP A 321 1.27 -13.35 -4.68
CA TRP A 321 1.20 -12.79 -3.32
C TRP A 321 0.29 -11.54 -3.28
N PRO A 322 -0.78 -11.53 -2.45
CA PRO A 322 -1.64 -10.35 -2.30
C PRO A 322 -0.97 -9.31 -1.39
N PHE A 323 -0.79 -8.10 -1.92
CA PHE A 323 -0.44 -6.91 -1.15
C PHE A 323 -1.67 -6.02 -0.97
N PRO A 324 -2.36 -6.10 0.18
CA PRO A 324 -3.53 -5.28 0.46
C PRO A 324 -3.12 -3.88 0.88
N VAL A 325 -3.74 -2.89 0.25
CA VAL A 325 -3.49 -1.47 0.48
C VAL A 325 -4.78 -0.69 0.28
N GLY A 326 -5.07 0.25 1.19
CA GLY A 326 -6.35 0.95 1.19
C GLY A 326 -7.53 -0.02 1.27
N ASP A 327 -8.30 -0.09 0.19
CA ASP A 327 -9.48 -0.93 0.01
C ASP A 327 -9.41 -1.83 -1.24
N PHE A 328 -8.20 -2.10 -1.72
CA PHE A 328 -7.92 -3.03 -2.81
C PHE A 328 -6.71 -3.90 -2.50
N THR A 329 -6.47 -4.87 -3.37
CA THR A 329 -5.32 -5.76 -3.30
C THR A 329 -4.53 -5.68 -4.59
N VAL A 330 -3.21 -5.54 -4.47
CA VAL A 330 -2.26 -5.63 -5.58
C VAL A 330 -1.67 -7.03 -5.61
N ARG A 331 -1.74 -7.70 -6.75
CA ARG A 331 -1.07 -8.97 -7.02
C ARG A 331 -0.02 -8.74 -8.09
N ILE A 332 1.15 -9.35 -7.92
CA ILE A 332 2.21 -9.33 -8.92
C ILE A 332 2.18 -10.68 -9.62
N ASN A 333 1.74 -10.69 -10.87
CA ASN A 333 1.57 -11.89 -11.68
C ASN A 333 2.89 -12.28 -12.36
N HIS A 334 3.68 -11.28 -12.73
CA HIS A 334 4.95 -11.47 -13.41
C HIS A 334 5.92 -10.34 -13.04
N VAL A 335 7.20 -10.70 -12.94
CA VAL A 335 8.32 -9.76 -12.80
C VAL A 335 9.29 -10.05 -13.93
N ASP A 336 9.59 -9.03 -14.72
CA ASP A 336 10.58 -9.14 -15.78
C ASP A 336 11.96 -9.58 -15.25
N ALA A 337 12.75 -10.25 -16.08
CA ALA A 337 14.06 -10.78 -15.70
C ALA A 337 15.02 -9.66 -15.28
N ASP A 338 14.98 -8.53 -15.99
CA ASP A 338 15.79 -7.33 -15.76
C ASP A 338 15.08 -6.28 -14.88
N HIS A 339 13.88 -6.63 -14.39
CA HIS A 339 13.02 -5.81 -13.52
C HIS A 339 12.58 -4.51 -14.20
N GLU A 340 12.58 -4.50 -15.53
CA GLU A 340 12.19 -3.34 -16.32
C GLU A 340 10.68 -3.08 -16.28
N PHE A 341 9.90 -4.15 -16.08
CA PHE A 341 8.46 -4.08 -15.89
C PHE A 341 7.94 -5.20 -14.99
N VAL A 342 6.71 -5.02 -14.53
CA VAL A 342 5.91 -6.03 -13.81
C VAL A 342 4.52 -6.09 -14.41
N ASP A 343 3.90 -7.27 -14.39
CA ASP A 343 2.47 -7.39 -14.66
C ASP A 343 1.75 -7.45 -13.31
N VAL A 344 0.93 -6.43 -13.03
CA VAL A 344 0.15 -6.33 -11.79
C VAL A 344 -1.32 -6.61 -12.06
N GLU A 345 -2.00 -7.20 -11.08
CA GLU A 345 -3.45 -7.25 -11.04
C GLU A 345 -3.96 -6.53 -9.80
N VAL A 346 -4.86 -5.58 -10.00
CA VAL A 346 -5.54 -4.84 -8.92
C VAL A 346 -6.95 -5.42 -8.78
N ARG A 347 -7.31 -5.84 -7.57
CA ARG A 347 -8.64 -6.39 -7.24
C ARG A 347 -9.34 -5.53 -6.18
N ALA A 348 -10.66 -5.38 -6.31
CA ALA A 348 -11.46 -4.72 -5.27
C ALA A 348 -11.41 -5.51 -3.96
N GLY A 349 -11.40 -4.79 -2.84
CA GLY A 349 -11.28 -5.34 -1.49
C GLY A 349 -9.81 -5.45 -1.04
N SER A 350 -9.50 -4.89 0.12
CA SER A 350 -8.21 -5.08 0.81
C SER A 350 -8.29 -6.27 1.76
N ALA A 351 -8.49 -7.47 1.19
CA ALA A 351 -8.47 -8.67 2.01
C ALA A 351 -7.02 -9.01 2.38
N ARG A 352 -6.59 -8.69 3.61
CA ARG A 352 -5.55 -9.48 4.31
C ARG A 352 -6.16 -10.84 4.70
N SER A 353 -6.75 -11.57 3.76
CA SER A 353 -7.29 -12.88 4.07
C SER A 353 -6.14 -13.88 4.00
N PHE A 354 -5.81 -14.50 5.12
CA PHE A 354 -5.15 -15.80 5.13
C PHE A 354 -6.16 -16.85 5.59
N PRO A 355 -7.14 -17.21 4.74
CA PRO A 355 -8.28 -18.02 5.15
C PRO A 355 -7.87 -19.44 5.54
N ILE A 356 -6.66 -19.91 5.14
CA ILE A 356 -6.04 -21.15 5.63
C ILE A 356 -6.03 -21.21 7.16
N ARG A 357 -5.68 -20.11 7.85
CA ARG A 357 -5.72 -20.08 9.32
C ARG A 357 -7.13 -20.35 9.83
N GLY A 358 -8.12 -19.70 9.24
CA GLY A 358 -9.54 -19.91 9.55
C GLY A 358 -9.97 -21.35 9.35
N VAL A 359 -9.54 -21.98 8.26
CA VAL A 359 -9.82 -23.39 7.96
C VAL A 359 -9.19 -24.32 8.99
N LEU A 360 -7.92 -24.09 9.36
CA LEU A 360 -7.24 -24.88 10.39
C LEU A 360 -7.92 -24.77 11.76
N LEU A 361 -8.39 -23.57 12.08
CA LEU A 361 -9.08 -23.30 13.34
C LEU A 361 -10.50 -23.90 13.34
N ALA A 362 -11.31 -23.63 12.31
CA ALA A 362 -12.67 -24.12 12.18
C ALA A 362 -12.74 -25.66 12.03
N GLY A 363 -11.75 -26.25 11.36
CA GLY A 363 -11.58 -27.70 11.27
C GLY A 363 -11.08 -28.37 12.56
N ARG A 364 -10.72 -27.57 13.57
CA ARG A 364 -10.04 -28.01 14.81
C ARG A 364 -8.74 -28.78 14.55
N PHE A 365 -8.06 -28.46 13.45
CA PHE A 365 -6.79 -29.07 13.10
C PHE A 365 -5.63 -28.46 13.89
N ARG A 366 -5.79 -27.20 14.31
CA ARG A 366 -4.88 -26.52 15.23
C ARG A 366 -5.68 -25.65 16.19
N THR A 367 -5.15 -25.48 17.39
CA THR A 367 -5.68 -24.52 18.37
C THR A 367 -5.23 -23.10 18.04
N GLN A 368 -5.93 -22.11 18.60
CA GLN A 368 -5.55 -20.71 18.46
C GLN A 368 -4.10 -20.45 18.93
N GLU A 369 -3.70 -21.06 20.04
CA GLU A 369 -2.34 -20.94 20.59
C GLU A 369 -1.28 -21.51 19.63
N GLN A 370 -1.54 -22.69 19.06
CA GLN A 370 -0.65 -23.29 18.07
C GLN A 370 -0.52 -22.41 16.82
N LEU A 371 -1.63 -21.90 16.31
CA LEU A 371 -1.63 -21.02 15.15
C LEU A 371 -0.93 -19.68 15.43
N ASN A 372 -0.86 -19.20 16.68
CA ASN A 372 -0.10 -17.98 17.01
C ASN A 372 1.42 -18.19 16.93
N ALA A 373 1.89 -19.44 17.08
CA ALA A 373 3.30 -19.79 17.01
C ALA A 373 3.77 -20.23 15.61
N MET A 374 2.84 -20.45 14.67
CA MET A 374 3.14 -20.96 13.34
C MET A 374 3.40 -19.84 12.33
N SER A 375 4.33 -20.07 11.39
CA SER A 375 4.46 -19.22 10.21
C SER A 375 3.32 -19.50 9.20
N LEU A 376 3.11 -18.59 8.23
CA LEU A 376 2.11 -18.79 7.18
C LEU A 376 2.42 -20.05 6.34
N ASP A 377 3.70 -20.32 6.06
CA ASP A 377 4.13 -21.51 5.34
C ASP A 377 3.86 -22.80 6.15
N ASP A 378 4.08 -22.77 7.47
CA ASP A 378 3.74 -23.91 8.34
C ASP A 378 2.23 -24.17 8.37
N MET A 379 1.42 -23.11 8.37
CA MET A 379 -0.05 -23.24 8.31
C MET A 379 -0.48 -23.83 6.96
N ARG A 380 0.06 -23.33 5.85
CA ARG A 380 -0.21 -23.87 4.51
C ARG A 380 0.16 -25.35 4.43
N ASN A 381 1.39 -25.70 4.80
CA ASN A 381 1.86 -27.09 4.78
C ASN A 381 1.03 -27.99 5.70
N THR A 382 0.61 -27.49 6.86
CA THR A 382 -0.29 -28.20 7.77
C THR A 382 -1.63 -28.49 7.10
N LEU A 383 -2.23 -27.50 6.43
CA LEU A 383 -3.51 -27.70 5.74
C LEU A 383 -3.36 -28.72 4.61
N ILE A 384 -2.27 -28.67 3.84
CA ILE A 384 -1.98 -29.66 2.79
C ILE A 384 -1.92 -31.08 3.37
N VAL A 385 -1.19 -31.27 4.48
CA VAL A 385 -1.08 -32.59 5.13
C VAL A 385 -2.44 -33.09 5.60
N VAL A 386 -3.23 -32.23 6.21
CA VAL A 386 -4.58 -32.57 6.69
C VAL A 386 -5.51 -32.93 5.54
N MET A 387 -5.53 -32.14 4.47
CA MET A 387 -6.39 -32.41 3.32
C MET A 387 -5.98 -33.69 2.59
N THR A 388 -4.67 -33.96 2.49
CA THR A 388 -4.15 -35.19 1.88
C THR A 388 -4.54 -36.44 2.69
N SER A 389 -4.68 -36.33 4.02
CA SER A 389 -5.08 -37.46 4.85
C SER A 389 -6.60 -37.68 4.93
N LEU A 390 -7.39 -36.66 4.57
CA LEU A 390 -8.86 -36.68 4.66
C LEU A 390 -9.55 -36.66 3.29
N SER A 391 -8.82 -36.80 2.18
CA SER A 391 -9.39 -36.81 0.83
C SER A 391 -8.68 -37.82 -0.07
N ASN A 392 -9.27 -38.10 -1.24
CA ASN A 392 -8.65 -38.92 -2.29
C ASN A 392 -7.74 -38.09 -3.21
N GLN A 393 -7.28 -36.92 -2.77
CA GLN A 393 -6.46 -36.01 -3.55
C GLN A 393 -5.11 -35.74 -2.87
N ASN A 394 -4.05 -35.63 -3.66
CA ASN A 394 -2.67 -35.56 -3.16
C ASN A 394 -1.80 -34.48 -3.81
N ASP A 395 -2.35 -33.71 -4.75
CA ASP A 395 -1.62 -32.68 -5.51
C ASP A 395 -1.85 -31.26 -4.96
N TYR A 396 -2.27 -31.14 -3.70
CA TYR A 396 -2.63 -29.87 -3.07
C TYR A 396 -1.54 -28.79 -3.08
N GLN A 397 -0.27 -29.19 -3.20
CA GLN A 397 0.88 -28.28 -3.31
C GLN A 397 0.78 -27.33 -4.52
N ARG A 398 0.06 -27.72 -5.59
CA ARG A 398 -0.02 -26.93 -6.83
C ARG A 398 -0.97 -25.73 -6.75
N TYR A 399 -1.86 -25.68 -5.77
CA TYR A 399 -2.90 -24.66 -5.68
C TYR A 399 -2.45 -23.45 -4.87
N ASP A 400 -2.92 -22.25 -5.22
CA ASP A 400 -2.67 -21.06 -4.41
C ASP A 400 -3.34 -21.14 -3.02
N ASN A 401 -3.08 -20.17 -2.15
CA ASN A 401 -3.60 -20.18 -0.77
C ASN A 401 -5.12 -20.02 -0.69
N ASP A 402 -5.73 -19.25 -1.59
CA ASP A 402 -7.17 -18.97 -1.57
C ASP A 402 -7.95 -20.19 -2.05
N THR A 403 -7.49 -20.81 -3.15
CA THR A 403 -8.01 -22.06 -3.69
C THR A 403 -7.86 -23.18 -2.66
N LEU A 404 -6.67 -23.33 -2.07
CA LEU A 404 -6.43 -24.33 -1.02
C LEU A 404 -7.32 -24.10 0.21
N ALA A 405 -7.46 -22.85 0.66
CA ALA A 405 -8.35 -22.51 1.75
C ALA A 405 -9.82 -22.78 1.41
N GLY A 406 -10.25 -22.48 0.19
CA GLY A 406 -11.60 -22.77 -0.29
C GLY A 406 -11.91 -24.26 -0.24
N MET A 407 -11.04 -25.08 -0.84
CA MET A 407 -11.17 -26.54 -0.81
C MET A 407 -11.16 -27.07 0.63
N GLY A 408 -10.27 -26.56 1.48
CA GLY A 408 -10.22 -26.92 2.89
C GLY A 408 -11.48 -26.49 3.66
N ALA A 409 -12.05 -25.32 3.35
CA ALA A 409 -13.29 -24.85 3.97
C ALA A 409 -14.49 -25.72 3.59
N VAL A 410 -14.58 -26.15 2.33
CA VAL A 410 -15.59 -27.11 1.85
C VAL A 410 -15.46 -28.45 2.58
N MET A 411 -14.25 -29.00 2.67
CA MET A 411 -13.98 -30.24 3.41
C MET A 411 -14.40 -30.13 4.87
N VAL A 412 -14.00 -29.04 5.54
CA VAL A 412 -14.37 -28.75 6.94
C VAL A 412 -15.88 -28.63 7.09
N PHE A 413 -16.57 -27.95 6.16
CA PHE A 413 -18.02 -27.82 6.18
C PHE A 413 -18.70 -29.20 6.13
N LEU A 414 -18.37 -30.04 5.14
CA LEU A 414 -18.96 -31.37 5.00
C LEU A 414 -18.72 -32.25 6.23
N ARG A 415 -17.49 -32.19 6.76
CA ARG A 415 -17.07 -32.93 7.95
C ARG A 415 -17.80 -32.49 9.21
N ARG A 416 -17.81 -31.19 9.49
CA ARG A 416 -18.32 -30.63 10.75
C ARG A 416 -19.84 -30.66 10.84
N THR A 417 -20.52 -30.60 9.70
CA THR A 417 -21.99 -30.70 9.64
C THR A 417 -22.49 -32.14 9.61
N GLY A 418 -21.59 -33.13 9.56
CA GLY A 418 -21.93 -34.54 9.50
C GLY A 418 -22.53 -34.99 8.17
N ILE A 419 -22.43 -34.17 7.12
CA ILE A 419 -22.85 -34.54 5.76
C ILE A 419 -21.97 -35.68 5.24
N ARG A 420 -20.67 -35.64 5.56
CA ARG A 420 -19.72 -36.73 5.29
C ARG A 420 -18.84 -36.95 6.52
N ASP A 421 -18.53 -38.21 6.80
CA ASP A 421 -17.52 -38.58 7.79
C ASP A 421 -16.13 -38.69 7.15
N ASP A 422 -15.10 -38.89 7.98
CA ASP A 422 -13.71 -38.94 7.54
C ASP A 422 -13.45 -40.08 6.54
N ALA A 423 -14.19 -41.20 6.67
CA ALA A 423 -14.07 -42.34 5.76
C ALA A 423 -14.64 -42.01 4.37
N ALA A 424 -15.81 -41.37 4.32
CA ALA A 424 -16.42 -40.94 3.07
C ALA A 424 -15.59 -39.84 2.40
N LEU A 425 -15.10 -38.85 3.16
CA LEU A 425 -14.23 -37.79 2.64
C LEU A 425 -12.95 -38.36 2.04
N GLY A 426 -12.35 -39.38 2.66
CA GLY A 426 -11.16 -40.06 2.15
C GLY A 426 -11.34 -40.75 0.79
N GLN A 427 -12.58 -40.95 0.33
CA GLN A 427 -12.90 -41.48 -1.00
C GLN A 427 -13.23 -40.38 -2.03
N MET A 428 -13.27 -39.12 -1.61
CA MET A 428 -13.72 -37.98 -2.42
C MET A 428 -12.54 -37.10 -2.84
N SER A 429 -12.48 -36.71 -4.11
CA SER A 429 -11.62 -35.60 -4.56
C SER A 429 -12.16 -34.24 -4.09
N ALA A 430 -11.38 -33.17 -4.21
CA ALA A 430 -11.88 -31.83 -3.90
C ALA A 430 -13.09 -31.45 -4.79
N ASP A 431 -13.11 -31.88 -6.05
CA ASP A 431 -14.25 -31.66 -6.96
C ASP A 431 -15.50 -32.42 -6.51
N ASP A 432 -15.35 -33.65 -5.99
CA ASP A 432 -16.48 -34.41 -5.44
C ASP A 432 -17.04 -33.74 -4.18
N GLN A 433 -16.17 -33.19 -3.33
CA GLN A 433 -16.54 -32.44 -2.13
C GLN A 433 -17.27 -31.14 -2.50
N ARG A 434 -16.75 -30.40 -3.48
CA ARG A 434 -17.39 -29.21 -4.04
C ARG A 434 -18.78 -29.53 -4.60
N ASN A 435 -18.89 -30.55 -5.46
CA ASN A 435 -20.17 -30.94 -6.06
C ASN A 435 -21.18 -31.40 -5.01
N THR A 436 -20.74 -32.14 -3.99
CA THR A 436 -21.59 -32.51 -2.85
C THR A 436 -22.10 -31.26 -2.14
N THR A 437 -21.24 -30.28 -1.90
CA THR A 437 -21.63 -29.01 -1.25
C THR A 437 -22.65 -28.25 -2.08
N ILE A 438 -22.49 -28.19 -3.41
CA ILE A 438 -23.45 -27.56 -4.32
C ILE A 438 -24.82 -28.23 -4.23
N VAL A 439 -24.88 -29.57 -4.19
CA VAL A 439 -26.15 -30.30 -4.05
C VAL A 439 -26.85 -29.99 -2.72
N GLU A 440 -26.09 -29.96 -1.63
CA GLU A 440 -26.63 -29.65 -0.29
C GLU A 440 -27.12 -28.21 -0.18
N LEU A 441 -26.42 -27.28 -0.85
CA LEU A 441 -26.82 -25.88 -0.92
C LEU A 441 -27.99 -25.63 -1.88
N ASP A 442 -28.10 -26.38 -2.98
CA ASP A 442 -29.26 -26.32 -3.87
C ASP A 442 -30.53 -26.78 -3.16
N ALA A 443 -30.44 -27.88 -2.38
CA ALA A 443 -31.54 -28.33 -1.53
C ALA A 443 -32.00 -27.26 -0.51
N GLN A 444 -31.09 -26.36 -0.10
CA GLN A 444 -31.38 -25.26 0.81
C GLN A 444 -31.92 -24.01 0.11
N THR A 445 -31.37 -23.67 -1.06
CA THR A 445 -31.54 -22.33 -1.67
C THR A 445 -32.34 -22.34 -2.96
N GLY A 446 -32.49 -23.50 -3.61
CA GLY A 446 -33.15 -23.67 -4.90
C GLY A 446 -32.42 -23.02 -6.09
N VAL A 447 -31.14 -22.63 -5.94
CA VAL A 447 -30.36 -21.92 -6.97
C VAL A 447 -29.13 -22.70 -7.48
N GLY A 448 -29.19 -24.03 -7.54
CA GLY A 448 -28.08 -24.92 -7.86
C GLY A 448 -27.28 -24.60 -9.13
N ARG A 449 -27.93 -24.04 -10.17
CA ARG A 449 -27.23 -23.60 -11.39
C ARG A 449 -26.31 -22.40 -11.15
N GLU A 450 -26.69 -21.49 -10.26
CA GLU A 450 -25.90 -20.29 -9.93
C GLU A 450 -24.72 -20.67 -9.02
N LEU A 451 -24.92 -21.67 -8.15
CA LEU A 451 -23.88 -22.19 -7.25
C LEU A 451 -22.63 -22.70 -7.98
N GLN A 452 -22.78 -23.20 -9.21
CA GLN A 452 -21.66 -23.65 -10.04
C GLN A 452 -20.65 -22.52 -10.36
N GLY A 453 -21.10 -21.27 -10.39
CA GLY A 453 -20.27 -20.10 -10.68
C GLY A 453 -19.48 -19.56 -9.48
N HIS A 454 -19.69 -20.08 -8.27
CA HIS A 454 -19.04 -19.60 -7.05
C HIS A 454 -17.73 -20.34 -6.75
N THR A 455 -16.74 -19.64 -6.21
CA THR A 455 -15.52 -20.29 -5.68
C THR A 455 -15.84 -21.19 -4.48
N ASP A 456 -14.95 -22.11 -4.13
CA ASP A 456 -15.17 -22.99 -2.95
C ASP A 456 -15.31 -22.20 -1.65
N LEU A 457 -14.57 -21.09 -1.51
CA LEU A 457 -14.68 -20.21 -0.35
C LEU A 457 -16.04 -19.49 -0.31
N GLU A 458 -16.57 -19.07 -1.47
CA GLU A 458 -17.91 -18.50 -1.57
C GLU A 458 -19.00 -19.52 -1.26
N LEU A 459 -18.86 -20.77 -1.74
CA LEU A 459 -19.76 -21.87 -1.41
C LEU A 459 -19.77 -22.13 0.10
N ALA A 460 -18.60 -22.19 0.73
CA ALA A 460 -18.51 -22.31 2.18
C ALA A 460 -19.20 -21.13 2.89
N GLN A 461 -19.02 -19.89 2.43
CA GLN A 461 -19.70 -18.72 3.02
C GLN A 461 -21.23 -18.76 2.82
N ILE A 462 -21.72 -19.22 1.67
CA ILE A 462 -23.15 -19.42 1.40
C ILE A 462 -23.73 -20.46 2.35
N ALA A 463 -22.99 -21.55 2.59
CA ALA A 463 -23.35 -22.56 3.58
C ALA A 463 -23.45 -22.02 5.01
N LEU A 464 -22.70 -20.97 5.31
CA LEU A 464 -22.73 -20.25 6.59
C LEU A 464 -23.81 -19.14 6.65
N GLY A 465 -24.68 -19.04 5.64
CA GLY A 465 -25.84 -18.14 5.65
C GLY A 465 -25.69 -16.86 4.82
N ARG A 466 -24.61 -16.71 4.04
CA ARG A 466 -24.50 -15.64 3.03
C ARG A 466 -25.48 -15.89 1.89
N LEU A 467 -26.13 -14.85 1.38
CA LEU A 467 -26.98 -14.98 0.18
C LEU A 467 -26.15 -15.41 -1.04
N ALA A 468 -26.62 -16.44 -1.75
CA ALA A 468 -26.05 -16.88 -3.02
C ALA A 468 -26.22 -15.81 -4.13
N SER A 469 -27.36 -15.10 -4.13
CA SER A 469 -27.71 -14.10 -5.15
C SER A 469 -28.31 -12.84 -4.54
N PRO A 470 -27.49 -11.81 -4.22
CA PRO A 470 -27.98 -10.54 -3.69
C PRO A 470 -28.93 -9.85 -4.68
N GLY A 471 -30.13 -9.47 -4.24
CA GLY A 471 -31.05 -8.60 -5.00
C GLY A 471 -32.15 -9.28 -5.82
N ARG A 472 -32.28 -10.62 -5.81
CA ARG A 472 -33.35 -11.32 -6.55
C ARG A 472 -34.71 -11.34 -5.83
N VAL A 473 -34.70 -11.24 -4.50
CA VAL A 473 -35.93 -11.14 -3.69
C VAL A 473 -35.85 -9.85 -2.87
N PRO A 474 -36.70 -8.85 -3.16
CA PRO A 474 -36.80 -7.65 -2.33
C PRO A 474 -37.11 -8.05 -0.87
N GLY A 475 -36.19 -7.76 0.06
CA GLY A 475 -36.33 -8.08 1.48
C GLY A 475 -35.63 -9.36 1.96
N ALA A 476 -34.95 -10.12 1.10
CA ALA A 476 -34.09 -11.23 1.55
C ALA A 476 -32.85 -10.68 2.26
N ALA A 477 -32.64 -11.11 3.51
CA ALA A 477 -31.47 -10.77 4.33
C ALA A 477 -30.55 -12.00 4.46
N ASP A 478 -29.28 -11.79 4.81
CA ASP A 478 -28.39 -12.91 5.15
C ASP A 478 -28.95 -13.68 6.37
N HIS A 479 -29.09 -15.01 6.25
CA HIS A 479 -29.65 -15.88 7.29
C HIS A 479 -28.56 -16.43 8.21
N TYR A 480 -27.74 -15.54 8.80
CA TYR A 480 -26.61 -15.95 9.65
C TYR A 480 -27.04 -16.74 10.89
N VAL A 481 -28.29 -16.61 11.37
CA VAL A 481 -28.86 -17.44 12.47
C VAL A 481 -28.74 -18.93 12.15
N ARG A 482 -29.07 -19.32 10.91
CA ARG A 482 -28.94 -20.69 10.43
C ARG A 482 -27.48 -21.16 10.50
N GLY A 483 -26.57 -20.32 10.01
CA GLY A 483 -25.12 -20.60 10.04
C GLY A 483 -24.60 -20.83 11.45
N VAL A 484 -25.05 -20.03 12.43
CA VAL A 484 -24.68 -20.19 13.85
C VAL A 484 -25.22 -21.51 14.41
N LEU A 485 -26.49 -21.84 14.14
CA LEU A 485 -27.08 -23.12 14.59
C LEU A 485 -26.34 -24.33 14.04
N LEU A 486 -25.94 -24.26 12.77
CA LEU A 486 -25.22 -25.32 12.08
C LEU A 486 -23.78 -25.44 12.59
N LEU A 487 -23.02 -24.34 12.64
CA LEU A 487 -21.62 -24.34 13.08
C LEU A 487 -21.44 -24.68 14.56
N GLY A 488 -22.39 -24.26 15.41
CA GLY A 488 -22.38 -24.62 16.83
C GLY A 488 -22.77 -26.08 17.09
N GLY A 489 -23.17 -26.82 16.05
CA GLY A 489 -23.68 -28.19 16.17
C GLY A 489 -25.01 -28.25 16.94
N PHE A 490 -25.77 -27.16 16.97
CA PHE A 490 -27.04 -27.08 17.69
C PHE A 490 -28.19 -27.68 16.89
N ARG A 491 -28.04 -27.72 15.56
CA ARG A 491 -28.91 -28.39 14.61
C ARG A 491 -28.10 -28.93 13.45
N THR A 492 -28.58 -30.02 12.88
CA THR A 492 -28.08 -30.59 11.62
C THR A 492 -28.64 -29.84 10.42
N GLN A 493 -27.97 -29.95 9.27
CA GLN A 493 -28.45 -29.37 8.01
C GLN A 493 -29.87 -29.87 7.66
N HIS A 494 -30.16 -31.15 7.89
CA HIS A 494 -31.47 -31.73 7.59
C HIS A 494 -32.59 -31.17 8.47
N GLU A 495 -32.33 -31.00 9.78
CA GLU A 495 -33.30 -30.36 10.67
C GLU A 495 -33.57 -28.91 10.25
N LEU A 496 -32.52 -28.15 9.92
CA LEU A 496 -32.63 -26.76 9.50
C LEU A 496 -33.39 -26.60 8.18
N ASN A 497 -33.36 -27.58 7.28
CA ASN A 497 -34.15 -27.56 6.04
C ASN A 497 -35.66 -27.63 6.29
N THR A 498 -36.09 -28.14 7.44
CA THR A 498 -37.51 -28.25 7.81
C THR A 498 -38.00 -27.13 8.73
N MET A 499 -37.10 -26.26 9.20
CA MET A 499 -37.42 -25.19 10.14
C MET A 499 -37.75 -23.89 9.41
N SER A 500 -38.76 -23.17 9.92
CA SER A 500 -38.99 -21.78 9.49
C SER A 500 -37.91 -20.84 10.05
N ASP A 501 -37.76 -19.64 9.47
CA ASP A 501 -36.83 -18.63 9.98
C ASP A 501 -37.11 -18.26 11.45
N GLU A 502 -38.39 -18.21 11.83
CA GLU A 502 -38.82 -17.91 13.19
C GLU A 502 -38.49 -19.07 14.15
N ASP A 503 -38.63 -20.32 13.72
CA ASP A 503 -38.20 -21.47 14.51
C ASP A 503 -36.69 -21.50 14.71
N MET A 504 -35.92 -21.14 13.67
CA MET A 504 -34.46 -21.02 13.76
C MET A 504 -34.05 -19.91 14.73
N ARG A 505 -34.69 -18.73 14.63
CA ARG A 505 -34.47 -17.62 15.55
C ARG A 505 -34.74 -18.02 17.00
N ASN A 506 -35.93 -18.57 17.27
CA ASN A 506 -36.32 -18.99 18.62
C ASN A 506 -35.42 -20.10 19.15
N ARG A 507 -34.97 -21.01 18.28
CA ARG A 507 -34.02 -22.04 18.68
C ARG A 507 -32.68 -21.45 19.08
N LEU A 508 -32.14 -20.49 18.33
CA LEU A 508 -30.90 -19.83 18.68
C LEU A 508 -31.02 -19.09 20.02
N ILE A 509 -32.14 -18.40 20.27
CA ILE A 509 -32.40 -17.74 21.55
C ILE A 509 -32.34 -18.74 22.71
N VAL A 510 -33.03 -19.88 22.59
CA VAL A 510 -33.00 -20.94 23.63
C VAL A 510 -31.58 -21.45 23.88
N VAL A 511 -30.81 -21.68 22.82
CA VAL A 511 -29.42 -22.13 22.93
C VAL A 511 -28.58 -21.08 23.64
N MET A 512 -28.64 -19.81 23.20
CA MET A 512 -27.90 -18.70 23.79
C MET A 512 -28.21 -18.57 25.28
N THR A 513 -29.49 -18.54 25.66
CA THR A 513 -29.91 -18.48 27.07
C THR A 513 -29.38 -19.65 27.90
N SER A 514 -29.23 -20.84 27.32
CA SER A 514 -28.70 -22.01 28.04
C SER A 514 -27.18 -22.02 28.22
N LEU A 515 -26.47 -21.19 27.45
CA LEU A 515 -25.00 -21.13 27.37
C LEU A 515 -24.45 -19.76 27.74
N SER A 516 -25.25 -18.88 28.34
CA SER A 516 -24.90 -17.51 28.71
C SER A 516 -25.63 -17.12 30.00
N ASN A 517 -25.12 -16.14 30.75
CA ASN A 517 -25.84 -15.60 31.92
C ASN A 517 -26.91 -14.54 31.54
N GLN A 518 -26.95 -14.16 30.27
CA GLN A 518 -27.89 -13.20 29.69
C GLN A 518 -29.21 -13.83 29.22
N ASN A 519 -30.33 -13.11 29.41
CA ASN A 519 -31.69 -13.64 29.20
C ASN A 519 -32.58 -12.79 28.26
N ASP A 520 -32.10 -11.64 27.79
CA ASP A 520 -32.88 -10.67 27.00
C ASP A 520 -32.66 -10.78 25.48
N TYR A 521 -32.14 -11.92 25.00
CA TYR A 521 -31.89 -12.19 23.57
C TYR A 521 -33.14 -12.05 22.68
N GLN A 522 -34.33 -12.13 23.25
CA GLN A 522 -35.59 -11.86 22.53
C GLN A 522 -35.65 -10.44 21.95
N GLY A 523 -34.99 -9.46 22.58
CA GLY A 523 -34.95 -8.08 22.11
C GLY A 523 -34.01 -7.84 20.92
N TYR A 524 -33.20 -8.82 20.51
CA TYR A 524 -32.17 -8.64 19.49
C TYR A 524 -32.75 -8.86 18.09
N ASN A 525 -32.44 -8.02 17.09
CA ASN A 525 -32.79 -8.36 15.71
C ASN A 525 -31.98 -9.59 15.22
N ASN A 526 -32.32 -10.16 14.06
CA ASN A 526 -31.66 -11.38 13.57
C ASN A 526 -30.15 -11.22 13.32
N SER A 527 -29.73 -10.02 12.90
CA SER A 527 -28.31 -9.73 12.65
C SER A 527 -27.52 -9.70 13.96
N ASP A 528 -28.03 -8.99 14.97
CA ASP A 528 -27.39 -8.88 16.27
C ASP A 528 -27.37 -10.23 16.98
N LEU A 529 -28.49 -10.97 16.93
CA LEU A 529 -28.61 -12.32 17.49
C LEU A 529 -27.62 -13.29 16.83
N ALA A 530 -27.50 -13.26 15.52
CA ALA A 530 -26.52 -14.07 14.80
C ALA A 530 -25.08 -13.64 15.13
N GLY A 531 -24.82 -12.34 15.28
CA GLY A 531 -23.51 -11.82 15.67
C GLY A 531 -23.08 -12.33 17.05
N VAL A 532 -23.92 -12.16 18.08
CA VAL A 532 -23.59 -12.66 19.44
C VAL A 532 -23.48 -14.18 19.45
N GLY A 533 -24.33 -14.88 18.71
CA GLY A 533 -24.26 -16.32 18.57
C GLY A 533 -22.98 -16.81 17.89
N ALA A 534 -22.51 -16.10 16.87
CA ALA A 534 -21.26 -16.42 16.18
C ALA A 534 -20.04 -16.24 17.11
N VAL A 535 -20.04 -15.20 17.97
CA VAL A 535 -19.00 -14.99 18.98
C VAL A 535 -19.00 -16.12 20.01
N MET A 536 -20.18 -16.52 20.52
CA MET A 536 -20.29 -17.63 21.46
C MET A 536 -19.78 -18.94 20.85
N VAL A 537 -20.22 -19.25 19.63
CA VAL A 537 -19.77 -20.43 18.87
C VAL A 537 -18.26 -20.38 18.66
N PHE A 538 -17.69 -19.24 18.27
CA PHE A 538 -16.24 -19.09 18.15
C PHE A 538 -15.52 -19.46 19.45
N LEU A 539 -15.88 -18.82 20.57
CA LEU A 539 -15.23 -19.07 21.86
C LEU A 539 -15.29 -20.54 22.28
N ARG A 540 -16.47 -21.16 22.08
CA ARG A 540 -16.73 -22.56 22.39
C ARG A 540 -15.94 -23.50 21.51
N GLU A 541 -16.06 -23.34 20.20
CA GLU A 541 -15.55 -24.27 19.21
C GLU A 541 -14.03 -24.24 19.09
N THR A 542 -13.40 -23.10 19.42
CA THR A 542 -11.94 -22.97 19.48
C THR A 542 -11.36 -23.29 20.86
N GLY A 543 -12.21 -23.68 21.83
CA GLY A 543 -11.79 -24.03 23.18
C GLY A 543 -11.23 -22.86 23.99
N ILE A 544 -11.53 -21.61 23.61
CA ILE A 544 -11.15 -20.43 24.41
C ILE A 544 -11.98 -20.41 25.70
N ARG A 545 -13.24 -20.84 25.62
CA ARG A 545 -14.13 -21.04 26.77
C ARG A 545 -14.89 -22.35 26.59
N ASP A 546 -15.12 -23.06 27.69
CA ASP A 546 -16.02 -24.21 27.72
C ASP A 546 -17.46 -23.77 28.05
N ASP A 547 -18.41 -24.71 27.95
CA ASP A 547 -19.82 -24.45 28.24
C ASP A 547 -20.06 -23.97 29.69
N ALA A 548 -19.19 -24.37 30.63
CA ALA A 548 -19.31 -23.97 32.03
C ALA A 548 -18.94 -22.49 32.21
N ALA A 549 -17.84 -22.06 31.59
CA ALA A 549 -17.40 -20.68 31.58
C ALA A 549 -18.38 -19.78 30.80
N LEU A 550 -18.85 -20.22 29.63
CA LEU A 550 -19.80 -19.44 28.82
C LEU A 550 -21.11 -19.14 29.58
N ARG A 551 -21.63 -20.09 30.35
CA ARG A 551 -22.81 -19.89 31.22
C ARG A 551 -22.64 -18.80 32.28
N GLN A 552 -21.41 -18.42 32.62
CA GLN A 552 -21.11 -17.36 33.56
C GLN A 552 -20.87 -16.00 32.88
N MET A 553 -20.94 -15.94 31.55
CA MET A 553 -20.59 -14.77 30.76
C MET A 553 -21.82 -14.18 30.07
N SER A 554 -21.90 -12.84 30.06
CA SER A 554 -22.86 -12.10 29.22
C SER A 554 -22.39 -12.06 27.76
N ALA A 555 -23.25 -11.64 26.82
CA ALA A 555 -22.82 -11.43 25.44
C ALA A 555 -21.68 -10.41 25.32
N ASP A 556 -21.66 -9.38 26.18
CA ASP A 556 -20.58 -8.40 26.24
C ASP A 556 -19.28 -9.00 26.80
N ASP A 557 -19.35 -9.85 27.83
CA ASP A 557 -18.18 -10.57 28.33
C ASP A 557 -17.58 -11.51 27.27
N GLN A 558 -18.46 -12.19 26.53
CA GLN A 558 -18.08 -13.05 25.41
C GLN A 558 -17.43 -12.23 24.29
N ARG A 559 -18.02 -11.10 23.90
CA ARG A 559 -17.45 -10.17 22.92
C ARG A 559 -16.07 -9.67 23.35
N ASN A 560 -15.93 -9.19 24.58
CA ASN A 560 -14.65 -8.69 25.10
C ASN A 560 -13.59 -9.79 25.15
N THR A 561 -13.97 -11.01 25.53
CA THR A 561 -13.08 -12.18 25.50
C THR A 561 -12.63 -12.49 24.08
N ALA A 562 -13.54 -12.45 23.10
CA ALA A 562 -13.20 -12.65 21.71
C ALA A 562 -12.27 -11.56 21.18
N ILE A 563 -12.48 -10.29 21.55
CA ILE A 563 -11.58 -9.18 21.18
C ILE A 563 -10.18 -9.41 21.74
N VAL A 564 -10.04 -9.80 23.01
CA VAL A 564 -8.72 -10.09 23.61
C VAL A 564 -8.03 -11.25 22.88
N ALA A 565 -8.78 -12.33 22.59
CA ALA A 565 -8.24 -13.48 21.87
C ALA A 565 -7.83 -13.16 20.43
N LEU A 566 -8.58 -12.28 19.76
CA LEU A 566 -8.31 -11.80 18.40
C LEU A 566 -7.21 -10.74 18.35
N ASP A 567 -7.05 -9.92 19.37
CA ASP A 567 -5.98 -8.93 19.45
C ASP A 567 -4.62 -9.60 19.56
N ALA A 568 -4.53 -10.65 20.38
CA ALA A 568 -3.34 -11.50 20.47
C ALA A 568 -2.91 -12.07 19.10
N GLN A 569 -3.86 -12.24 18.17
CA GLN A 569 -3.62 -12.72 16.80
C GLN A 569 -3.29 -11.60 15.82
N THR A 570 -4.10 -10.54 15.81
CA THR A 570 -4.10 -9.56 14.73
C THR A 570 -3.29 -8.30 15.05
N ARG A 571 -2.96 -8.08 16.33
CA ARG A 571 -2.31 -6.87 16.87
C ARG A 571 -3.06 -5.58 16.49
N ARG A 572 -4.38 -5.68 16.32
CA ARG A 572 -5.25 -4.57 15.88
C ARG A 572 -5.72 -3.68 17.03
N GLY A 573 -5.53 -4.11 18.27
CA GLY A 573 -5.84 -3.38 19.49
C GLY A 573 -7.24 -2.78 19.45
N ARG A 574 -7.30 -1.44 19.56
CA ARG A 574 -8.55 -0.68 19.61
C ARG A 574 -9.43 -0.84 18.36
N GLN A 575 -8.87 -1.19 17.19
CA GLN A 575 -9.64 -1.34 15.96
C GLN A 575 -10.67 -2.47 16.05
N LEU A 576 -10.41 -3.52 16.84
CA LEU A 576 -11.34 -4.63 17.03
C LEU A 576 -12.60 -4.21 17.79
N GLN A 577 -12.51 -3.19 18.66
CA GLN A 577 -13.67 -2.73 19.42
C GLN A 577 -14.74 -2.08 18.53
N GLY A 578 -14.33 -1.51 17.39
CA GLY A 578 -15.23 -0.89 16.41
C GLY A 578 -15.97 -1.88 15.50
N LEU A 579 -15.64 -3.18 15.56
CA LEU A 579 -16.22 -4.19 14.68
C LEU A 579 -17.56 -4.71 15.20
N SER A 580 -18.51 -5.04 14.32
CA SER A 580 -19.71 -5.78 14.73
C SER A 580 -19.33 -7.18 15.26
N ASN A 581 -20.22 -7.83 16.02
CA ASN A 581 -19.95 -9.20 16.50
C ASN A 581 -19.77 -10.19 15.35
N LEU A 582 -20.49 -10.00 14.25
CA LEU A 582 -20.34 -10.82 13.05
C LEU A 582 -19.00 -10.55 12.36
N ASP A 583 -18.52 -9.32 12.34
CA ASP A 583 -17.20 -8.99 11.79
C ASP A 583 -16.07 -9.54 12.67
N LEU A 584 -16.23 -9.56 14.00
CA LEU A 584 -15.29 -10.24 14.90
C LEU A 584 -15.21 -11.73 14.59
N ALA A 585 -16.34 -12.40 14.37
CA ALA A 585 -16.36 -13.81 13.99
C ALA A 585 -15.73 -14.05 12.60
N LYS A 586 -15.90 -13.13 11.64
CA LYS A 586 -15.23 -13.19 10.33
C LYS A 586 -13.71 -13.03 10.46
N VAL A 587 -13.25 -12.10 11.30
CA VAL A 587 -11.81 -11.92 11.61
C VAL A 587 -11.23 -13.19 12.26
N ALA A 588 -11.98 -13.85 13.15
CA ALA A 588 -11.58 -15.14 13.72
C ALA A 588 -11.38 -16.23 12.67
N LEU A 589 -12.21 -16.23 11.62
CA LEU A 589 -12.11 -17.15 10.48
C LEU A 589 -11.07 -16.72 9.44
N GLY A 590 -10.20 -15.74 9.74
CA GLY A 590 -9.19 -15.24 8.81
C GLY A 590 -9.75 -14.49 7.60
N VAL A 591 -11.04 -14.13 7.65
CA VAL A 591 -11.71 -13.28 6.66
C VAL A 591 -11.61 -11.84 7.17
N GLU A 592 -10.49 -11.20 6.89
CA GLU A 592 -10.23 -9.83 7.33
C GLU A 592 -10.94 -8.84 6.40
N ARG A 593 -12.03 -8.22 6.87
CA ARG A 593 -12.42 -6.89 6.37
C ARG A 593 -11.59 -5.84 7.12
N VAL A 594 -11.03 -4.90 6.39
CA VAL A 594 -10.45 -3.65 6.93
C VAL A 594 -11.33 -2.50 6.50
#